data_AF-A0A239ZJQ0-F1
#
_entry.id   AF-A0A239ZJQ0-F1
#
_cell.length_a   1.000
_cell.length_b   1.000
_cell.length_c   1.000
_cell.angle_alpha   90.00
_cell.angle_beta   90.00
_cell.angle_gamma   90.00
#
_symmetry.space_group_name_H-M   'P 1'
#
loop_
_entity.id
_entity.type
_entity.pdbx_description
1 polymer ?
#
loop_
_entity_poly.entity_id
_entity_poly.type
_entity_poly.pdbx_seq_one_letter_code
_entity_poly.pdbx_strand_id
1 'polypeptide(L)'
;MNLGDYVNVAEIGVKASAKTLGKKFKETERLEVIKSKMKKALENMVEEEKSHIENTSEKVSELITELDNADNNLSESFEGKAGDAAREWITLEKRNLRGILQYSNTAVDSCKVN
;
A
#
# COMPACT_ATOMS: atom_id res chain seq x y z
N MET A 1 -9.31 21.54 64.13
CA MET A 1 -8.70 20.58 63.21
C MET A 1 -7.36 20.18 63.80
N ASN A 2 -7.13 18.89 64.05
CA ASN A 2 -5.91 18.40 64.72
C ASN A 2 -4.88 17.91 63.68
N LEU A 3 -3.59 17.85 64.04
CA LEU A 3 -2.51 17.43 63.13
C LEU A 3 -2.79 16.06 62.47
N GLY A 4 -3.46 15.14 63.18
CA GLY A 4 -3.84 13.83 62.66
C GLY A 4 -4.84 13.86 61.50
N ASP A 5 -5.69 14.88 61.42
CA ASP A 5 -6.66 15.05 60.31
C ASP A 5 -5.93 15.45 59.02
N TYR A 6 -4.90 16.30 59.12
CA TYR A 6 -4.09 16.73 57.99
C TYR A 6 -3.24 15.61 57.39
N VAL A 7 -2.64 14.77 58.24
CA VAL A 7 -1.83 13.62 57.80
C VAL A 7 -2.70 12.62 57.02
N ASN A 8 -3.93 12.38 57.48
CA ASN A 8 -4.85 11.44 56.84
C ASN A 8 -5.33 11.95 55.46
N VAL A 9 -5.64 13.24 55.34
CA VAL A 9 -6.00 13.86 54.04
C VAL A 9 -4.82 13.83 53.05
N ALA A 10 -3.59 14.07 53.54
CA ALA A 10 -2.39 13.99 52.71
C ALA A 10 -2.14 12.57 52.18
N GLU A 11 -2.28 11.53 53.02
CA GLU A 11 -2.16 10.14 52.59
C GLU A 11 -3.20 9.73 51.55
N ILE A 12 -4.45 10.17 51.72
CA ILE A 12 -5.53 9.90 50.76
C ILE A 12 -5.21 10.56 49.41
N GLY A 13 -4.70 11.80 49.42
CA GLY A 13 -4.27 12.52 48.22
C GLY A 13 -3.14 11.80 47.47
N VAL A 14 -2.13 11.31 48.20
CA VAL A 14 -1.01 10.54 47.61
C VAL A 14 -1.48 9.21 47.02
N LYS A 15 -2.35 8.47 47.72
CA LYS A 15 -2.91 7.20 47.21
C LYS A 15 -3.76 7.40 45.95
N ALA A 16 -4.57 8.46 45.90
CA ALA A 16 -5.38 8.80 44.73
C ALA A 16 -4.53 9.22 43.52
N SER A 17 -3.47 9.99 43.76
CA SER A 17 -2.46 10.36 42.76
C SER A 17 -1.77 9.12 42.16
N ALA A 18 -1.23 8.23 43.01
CA ALA A 18 -0.55 7.02 42.58
C ALA A 18 -1.46 6.09 41.74
N LYS A 19 -2.73 5.93 42.16
CA LYS A 19 -3.73 5.15 41.41
C LYS A 19 -4.01 5.75 40.02
N THR A 20 -4.05 7.08 39.92
CA THR A 20 -4.28 7.77 38.65
C THR A 20 -3.07 7.64 37.73
N LEU A 21 -1.85 7.76 38.27
CA LEU A 21 -0.61 7.51 37.53
C LEU A 21 -0.58 6.08 36.99
N GLY A 22 -0.86 5.08 37.84
CA GLY A 22 -0.86 3.67 37.42
C GLY A 22 -1.87 3.36 36.33
N LYS A 23 -3.04 4.01 36.33
CA LYS A 23 -4.01 3.92 35.23
C LYS A 23 -3.48 4.54 33.94
N LYS A 24 -2.86 5.73 34.01
CA LYS A 24 -2.26 6.40 32.85
C LYS A 24 -1.15 5.54 32.23
N PHE A 25 -0.27 4.95 33.03
CA PHE A 25 0.78 4.05 32.53
C PHE A 25 0.21 2.86 31.76
N LYS A 26 -0.77 2.16 32.34
CA LYS A 26 -1.43 1.03 31.66
C LYS A 26 -2.12 1.43 30.37
N GLU A 27 -2.71 2.62 30.33
CA GLU A 27 -3.34 3.13 29.12
C GLU A 27 -2.30 3.47 28.05
N THR A 28 -1.17 4.09 28.42
CA THR A 28 -0.06 4.35 27.49
C THR A 28 0.48 3.05 26.90
N GLU A 29 0.70 2.00 27.70
CA GLU A 29 1.14 0.70 27.21
C GLU A 29 0.14 0.09 26.21
N ARG A 30 -1.15 0.18 26.51
CA ARG A 30 -2.21 -0.27 25.59
C ARG A 30 -2.20 0.50 24.28
N LEU A 31 -2.08 1.82 24.33
CA LEU A 31 -2.04 2.68 23.16
C LEU A 31 -0.83 2.37 22.27
N GLU A 32 0.35 2.12 22.84
CA GLU A 32 1.53 1.71 22.08
C GLU A 32 1.35 0.35 21.40
N VAL A 33 0.71 -0.61 22.08
CA VAL A 33 0.36 -1.91 21.46
C VAL A 33 -0.64 -1.73 20.32
N ILE A 34 -1.67 -0.90 20.49
CA ILE A 34 -2.65 -0.61 19.43
C ILE A 34 -1.96 0.05 18.24
N LYS A 35 -1.13 1.07 18.48
CA LYS A 35 -0.36 1.77 17.45
C LYS A 35 0.54 0.82 16.66
N SER A 36 1.25 -0.07 17.34
CA SER A 36 2.09 -1.09 16.69
C SER A 36 1.27 -2.05 15.82
N LYS A 37 0.13 -2.53 16.32
CA LYS A 37 -0.79 -3.39 15.56
C LYS A 37 -1.37 -2.68 14.34
N MET A 38 -1.79 -1.43 14.48
CA MET A 38 -2.31 -0.63 13.37
C MET A 38 -1.25 -0.39 12.30
N LYS A 39 -0.02 -0.06 12.73
CA LYS A 39 1.11 0.11 11.80
C LYS A 39 1.37 -1.17 11.00
N LYS A 40 1.46 -2.32 11.69
CA LYS A 40 1.67 -3.61 11.02
C LYS A 40 0.53 -3.99 10.07
N ALA A 41 -0.71 -3.71 10.46
CA ALA A 41 -1.86 -3.95 9.58
C ALA A 41 -1.78 -3.09 8.31
N LEU A 42 -1.41 -1.81 8.45
CA LEU A 42 -1.20 -0.92 7.31
C LEU A 42 -0.05 -1.37 6.40
N GLU A 43 1.08 -1.79 6.98
CA GLU A 43 2.21 -2.36 6.24
C GLU A 43 1.80 -3.57 5.41
N ASN A 44 1.04 -4.50 6.01
CA ASN A 44 0.54 -5.67 5.30
C ASN A 44 -0.39 -5.28 4.14
N MET A 45 -1.35 -4.38 4.37
CA MET A 45 -2.27 -3.93 3.32
C MET A 45 -1.54 -3.28 2.15
N VAL A 46 -0.54 -2.43 2.45
CA VAL A 46 0.26 -1.78 1.40
C VAL A 46 1.07 -2.80 0.60
N GLU A 47 1.61 -3.83 1.24
CA GLU A 47 2.36 -4.89 0.57
C GLU A 47 1.46 -5.78 -0.31
N GLU A 48 0.26 -6.11 0.17
CA GLU A 48 -0.73 -6.85 -0.61
C GLU A 48 -1.13 -6.08 -1.88
N GLU A 49 -1.41 -4.78 -1.75
CA GLU A 49 -1.76 -3.94 -2.91
C GLU A 49 -0.59 -3.79 -3.90
N LYS A 50 0.65 -3.66 -3.41
CA LYS A 50 1.84 -3.67 -4.29
C LYS A 50 1.91 -4.95 -5.11
N SER A 51 1.76 -6.10 -4.46
CA SER A 51 1.79 -7.39 -5.12
C SER A 51 0.69 -7.51 -6.20
N HIS A 52 -0.50 -6.97 -5.95
CA HIS A 52 -1.58 -6.92 -6.94
C HIS A 52 -1.24 -6.04 -8.16
N ILE A 53 -0.63 -4.87 -7.93
CA ILE A 53 -0.20 -3.98 -9.01
C ILE A 53 0.93 -4.63 -9.82
N GLU A 54 1.91 -5.25 -9.17
CA GLU A 54 3.02 -5.96 -9.83
C GLU A 54 2.52 -7.11 -10.72
N ASN A 55 1.60 -7.93 -10.21
CA ASN A 55 0.96 -8.99 -11.02
C ASN A 55 0.24 -8.42 -12.26
N THR A 56 -0.39 -7.25 -12.11
CA THR A 56 -1.01 -6.56 -13.25
C THR A 56 0.03 -6.09 -14.26
N SER A 57 1.16 -5.54 -13.80
CA SER A 57 2.29 -5.16 -14.67
C SER A 57 2.87 -6.35 -15.44
N GLU A 58 2.98 -7.52 -14.81
CA GLU A 58 3.43 -8.75 -15.46
C GLU A 58 2.50 -9.13 -16.61
N LYS A 59 1.19 -9.20 -16.36
CA LYS A 59 0.18 -9.51 -17.40
C LYS A 59 0.19 -8.52 -18.55
N VAL A 60 0.36 -7.22 -18.26
CA VAL A 60 0.48 -6.19 -19.31
C VAL A 60 1.74 -6.41 -20.15
N SER A 61 2.84 -6.82 -19.53
CA SER A 61 4.09 -7.14 -20.24
C SER A 61 3.95 -8.38 -21.13
N GLU A 62 3.20 -9.40 -20.67
CA GLU A 62 2.84 -10.56 -21.48
C GLU A 62 2.01 -10.17 -22.70
N LEU A 63 0.99 -9.33 -22.53
CA LEU A 63 0.16 -8.84 -23.65
C LEU A 63 0.97 -8.06 -24.69
N ILE A 64 1.94 -7.24 -24.25
CA ILE A 64 2.86 -6.55 -25.17
C ILE A 64 3.68 -7.58 -25.98
N THR A 65 4.15 -8.64 -25.32
CA THR A 65 4.90 -9.73 -25.98
C THR A 65 4.04 -10.48 -26.99
N GLU A 66 2.78 -10.76 -26.67
CA GLU A 66 1.82 -11.37 -27.60
C GLU A 66 1.58 -10.51 -28.83
N LEU A 67 1.45 -9.18 -28.65
CA LEU A 67 1.32 -8.23 -29.74
C LEU A 67 2.58 -8.13 -30.59
N ASP A 68 3.78 -8.20 -30.00
CA ASP A 68 5.05 -8.27 -30.74
C ASP A 68 5.11 -9.52 -31.63
N ASN A 69 4.68 -10.67 -31.10
CA ASN A 69 4.61 -11.91 -31.88
C ASN A 69 3.58 -11.81 -33.01
N ALA A 70 2.42 -11.20 -32.76
CA ALA A 70 1.39 -10.98 -33.76
C ALA A 70 1.88 -10.05 -34.90
N ASP A 71 2.61 -8.99 -34.56
CA ASP A 71 3.19 -8.03 -35.52
C ASP A 71 4.22 -8.71 -36.45
N ASN A 72 5.07 -9.56 -35.87
CA ASN A 72 6.05 -10.35 -36.62
C ASN A 72 5.35 -11.31 -37.60
N ASN A 73 4.34 -12.06 -37.13
CA ASN A 73 3.58 -12.99 -37.98
C ASN A 73 2.82 -12.28 -39.11
N LEU A 74 2.24 -11.11 -38.82
CA LEU A 74 1.59 -10.25 -39.82
C LEU A 74 2.58 -9.75 -40.85
N SER A 75 3.81 -9.44 -40.43
CA SER A 75 4.88 -8.99 -41.32
C SER A 75 5.30 -10.06 -42.33
N GLU A 76 5.21 -11.32 -41.96
CA GLU A 76 5.55 -12.46 -42.83
C GLU A 76 4.39 -12.91 -43.73
N SER A 77 3.13 -12.68 -43.31
CA SER A 77 1.95 -13.32 -43.93
C SER A 77 1.03 -12.38 -44.70
N PHE A 78 1.06 -11.07 -44.44
CA PHE A 78 0.11 -10.11 -45.01
C PHE A 78 0.78 -8.80 -45.47
N GLU A 79 0.55 -8.47 -46.75
CA GLU A 79 0.96 -7.20 -47.36
C GLU A 79 -0.26 -6.37 -47.80
N GLY A 80 -0.04 -5.06 -47.97
CA GLY A 80 -1.05 -4.11 -48.45
C GLY A 80 -1.92 -3.52 -47.33
N LYS A 81 -2.93 -2.73 -47.73
CA LYS A 81 -3.68 -1.84 -46.82
C LYS A 81 -4.28 -2.51 -45.59
N ALA A 82 -4.68 -3.78 -45.69
CA ALA A 82 -5.22 -4.53 -44.56
C ALA A 82 -4.12 -4.91 -43.55
N GLY A 83 -2.93 -5.29 -44.03
CA GLY A 83 -1.76 -5.53 -43.19
C GLY A 83 -1.28 -4.25 -42.53
N ASP A 84 -1.21 -3.14 -43.29
CA ASP A 84 -0.83 -1.83 -42.76
C ASP A 84 -1.77 -1.37 -41.63
N ALA A 85 -3.09 -1.51 -41.84
CA ALA A 85 -4.09 -1.18 -40.81
C ALA A 85 -3.96 -2.06 -39.56
N ALA A 86 -3.68 -3.36 -39.73
CA ALA A 86 -3.46 -4.27 -38.59
C ALA A 86 -2.21 -3.87 -37.79
N ARG A 87 -1.10 -3.52 -38.45
CA ARG A 87 0.14 -3.07 -37.78
C ARG A 87 -0.03 -1.72 -37.09
N GLU A 88 -0.80 -0.81 -37.69
CA GLU A 88 -1.13 0.47 -37.05
C GLU A 88 -1.95 0.25 -35.77
N TRP A 89 -2.92 -0.67 -35.80
CA TRP A 89 -3.69 -1.05 -34.62
C TRP A 89 -2.82 -1.69 -33.54
N ILE A 90 -1.94 -2.63 -33.90
CA ILE A 90 -0.99 -3.24 -32.95
C ILE A 90 -0.08 -2.18 -32.33
N THR A 91 0.41 -1.24 -33.13
CA THR A 91 1.26 -0.14 -32.65
C THR A 91 0.52 0.74 -31.64
N LEU A 92 -0.74 1.07 -31.91
CA LEU A 92 -1.58 1.84 -31.00
C LEU A 92 -1.80 1.09 -29.68
N GLU A 93 -2.15 -0.20 -29.76
CA GLU A 93 -2.45 -0.99 -28.56
C GLU A 93 -1.20 -1.19 -27.69
N LYS A 94 -0.04 -1.46 -28.30
CA LYS A 94 1.25 -1.49 -27.59
C LYS A 94 1.56 -0.17 -26.89
N ARG A 95 1.22 0.98 -27.49
CA ARG A 95 1.42 2.28 -26.85
C ARG A 95 0.52 2.43 -25.62
N ASN A 96 -0.74 2.02 -25.71
CA ASN A 96 -1.69 2.06 -24.58
C ASN A 96 -1.20 1.18 -23.43
N LEU A 97 -0.81 -0.06 -23.73
CA LEU A 97 -0.28 -1.01 -22.73
C LEU A 97 1.01 -0.51 -22.07
N ARG A 98 1.93 0.11 -22.82
CA ARG A 98 3.12 0.76 -22.23
C ARG A 98 2.76 1.90 -21.29
N GLY A 99 1.71 2.66 -21.61
CA GLY A 99 1.17 3.68 -20.71
C GLY A 99 0.65 3.07 -19.41
N ILE A 100 -0.12 1.99 -19.49
CA ILE A 100 -0.61 1.25 -18.32
C ILE A 100 0.57 0.73 -17.48
N LEU A 101 1.58 0.13 -18.11
CA LEU A 101 2.77 -0.36 -17.41
C LEU A 101 3.50 0.76 -16.65
N GLN A 102 3.63 1.94 -17.27
CA GLN A 102 4.20 3.11 -16.61
C GLN A 102 3.36 3.57 -15.40
N TYR A 103 2.04 3.60 -15.54
CA TYR A 103 1.14 3.94 -14.44
C TYR A 103 1.25 2.94 -13.29
N SER A 104 1.29 1.64 -13.58
CA SER A 104 1.46 0.59 -12.57
C SER A 104 2.77 0.75 -11.81
N ASN A 105 3.89 0.97 -12.51
CA ASN A 105 5.19 1.20 -11.85
C ASN A 105 5.15 2.44 -10.94
N THR A 106 4.53 3.53 -11.40
CA THR A 106 4.34 4.74 -10.60
C THR A 106 3.48 4.47 -9.37
N ALA A 107 2.44 3.63 -9.51
CA ALA A 107 1.57 3.25 -8.40
C ALA A 107 2.33 2.45 -7.34
N VAL A 108 3.13 1.44 -7.74
CA VAL A 108 4.00 0.68 -6.82
C VAL A 108 4.96 1.60 -6.07
N ASP A 109 5.62 2.52 -6.79
CA ASP A 109 6.55 3.49 -6.19
C ASP A 109 5.87 4.44 -5.19
N SER A 110 4.57 4.71 -5.38
CA SER A 110 3.77 5.57 -4.50
C SER A 110 3.28 4.87 -3.24
N CYS A 111 3.20 3.53 -3.24
CA CYS A 111 2.77 2.72 -2.10
C CYS A 111 3.84 2.73 -0.99
N LYS A 112 3.73 3.70 -0.07
CA LYS A 112 4.66 3.86 1.06
C LYS A 112 3.89 3.93 2.38
N VAL A 113 4.41 3.23 3.39
CA VAL A 113 4.01 3.45 4.78
C VAL A 113 5.03 4.39 5.41
N ASN A 114 4.57 5.54 5.89
CA ASN A 114 5.37 6.51 6.64
C ASN A 114 5.28 6.24 8.15
#